data_AF-A0A1J1LCP7-F1
#
_entry.id   AF-A0A1J1LCP7-F1
#
_cell.length_a   1.000
_cell.length_b   1.000
_cell.length_c   1.000
_cell.angle_alpha   90.00
_cell.angle_beta   90.00
_cell.angle_gamma   90.00
#
_symmetry.space_group_name_H-M   'P 1'
#
loop_
_entity.id
_entity.type
_entity.pdbx_description
1 polymer ?
#
loop_
_entity_poly.entity_id
_entity_poly.type
_entity_poly.pdbx_seq_one_letter_code
_entity_poly.pdbx_strand_id
1 'polypeptide(L)'
;MYLLQCHKTVSIEALATLMPYPIKFESRRRNIQRFLNLESLKIETLWFPLIEIILKEKFKPEHPLKLAIDRTQWRDRNLSRAC
;
A
#
# COMPACT_ATOMS: atom_id res chain seq x y z
N MET A 1 -14.25 -12.47 -8.59
CA MET A 1 -12.83 -12.19 -8.93
C MET A 1 -12.78 -11.12 -10.05
N TYR A 2 -13.19 -9.88 -9.77
CA TYR A 2 -13.17 -8.80 -10.78
C TYR A 2 -13.04 -7.41 -10.14
N LEU A 3 -13.73 -7.18 -9.01
CA LEU A 3 -13.75 -5.87 -8.34
C LEU A 3 -12.36 -5.37 -7.89
N LEU A 4 -11.53 -6.27 -7.33
CA LEU A 4 -10.16 -5.97 -6.89
C LEU A 4 -9.16 -5.79 -8.05
N GLN A 5 -9.45 -6.31 -9.25
CA GLN A 5 -8.62 -6.07 -10.43
C GLN A 5 -8.94 -4.73 -11.12
N CYS A 6 -10.17 -4.23 -10.99
CA CYS A 6 -10.61 -2.99 -11.64
C CYS A 6 -10.00 -1.73 -11.01
N HIS A 7 -9.80 -1.70 -9.69
CA HIS A 7 -9.14 -0.56 -9.02
C HIS A 7 -7.62 -0.78 -8.94
N LYS A 8 -6.97 -0.88 -10.11
CA LYS A 8 -5.52 -1.07 -10.25
C LYS A 8 -4.71 0.22 -10.04
N THR A 9 -5.40 1.35 -9.90
CA THR A 9 -4.82 2.69 -9.75
C THR A 9 -5.60 3.46 -8.69
N VAL A 10 -4.94 3.70 -7.57
CA VAL A 10 -5.42 4.65 -6.56
C VAL A 10 -4.89 6.02 -6.96
N SER A 11 -5.79 6.95 -7.29
CA SER A 11 -5.40 8.32 -7.62
C SER A 11 -5.22 9.16 -6.36
N ILE A 12 -4.43 10.23 -6.45
CA ILE A 12 -4.19 11.15 -5.33
C ILE A 12 -5.50 11.84 -4.93
N GLU A 13 -6.39 12.08 -5.88
CA GLU A 13 -7.73 12.66 -5.70
C GLU A 13 -8.63 11.73 -4.88
N ALA A 14 -8.59 10.42 -5.16
CA ALA A 14 -9.34 9.43 -4.39
C ALA A 14 -8.87 9.39 -2.93
N LEU A 15 -7.55 9.38 -2.71
CA LEU A 15 -6.97 9.44 -1.36
C LEU A 15 -7.32 10.76 -0.65
N ALA A 16 -7.26 11.89 -1.35
CA ALA A 16 -7.60 13.20 -0.80
C ALA A 16 -9.08 13.34 -0.44
N THR A 17 -9.96 12.53 -1.04
CA THR A 17 -11.40 12.51 -0.74
C THR A 17 -11.69 11.73 0.54
N LEU A 18 -10.94 10.65 0.79
CA LEU A 18 -11.11 9.78 1.95
C LEU A 18 -10.45 10.32 3.23
N MET A 19 -9.57 11.33 3.13
CA MET A 19 -8.91 11.92 4.29
C MET A 19 -9.90 12.67 5.20
N PRO A 20 -9.95 12.36 6.52
CA PRO A 20 -10.97 12.87 7.43
C PRO A 20 -10.77 14.33 7.90
N TYR A 21 -9.71 15.02 7.46
CA TYR A 21 -9.37 16.35 7.96
C TYR A 21 -10.12 17.47 7.22
N PRO A 22 -10.69 18.46 7.94
CA PRO A 22 -11.44 19.57 7.36
C PRO A 22 -10.50 20.68 6.82
N ILE A 23 -9.63 20.31 5.87
CA ILE A 23 -8.76 21.25 5.14
C ILE A 23 -9.18 21.34 3.67
N LYS A 24 -8.67 22.35 2.95
CA LYS A 24 -8.94 22.49 1.52
C LYS A 24 -8.50 21.22 0.77
N PHE A 25 -9.31 20.77 -0.19
CA PHE A 25 -9.03 19.58 -0.99
C PHE A 25 -7.65 19.64 -1.67
N GLU A 26 -7.28 20.77 -2.25
CA GLU A 26 -5.94 20.97 -2.85
C GLU A 26 -4.80 20.86 -1.83
N SER A 27 -5.04 21.25 -0.58
CA SER A 27 -4.08 21.06 0.50
C SER A 27 -3.89 19.58 0.83
N ARG A 28 -4.99 18.79 0.85
CA ARG A 28 -4.94 17.34 1.03
C ARG A 28 -4.14 16.67 -0.08
N ARG A 29 -4.43 17.01 -1.35
CA ARG A 29 -3.67 16.49 -2.51
C ARG A 29 -2.18 16.80 -2.39
N ARG A 30 -1.83 18.04 -2.08
CA ARG A 30 -0.42 18.47 -1.94
C ARG A 30 0.28 17.75 -0.79
N ASN A 31 -0.42 17.49 0.30
CA ASN A 31 0.14 16.76 1.44
C ASN A 31 0.42 15.30 1.08
N ILE A 32 -0.54 14.62 0.43
CA ILE A 32 -0.34 13.23 -0.06
C ILE A 32 0.81 13.17 -1.06
N GLN A 33 0.89 14.12 -2.00
CA GLN A 33 2.01 14.21 -2.96
C GLN A 33 3.36 14.34 -2.25
N ARG A 34 3.45 15.24 -1.25
CA ARG A 34 4.68 15.43 -0.47
C ARG A 34 5.06 14.17 0.30
N PHE A 35 4.08 13.52 0.92
CA PHE A 35 4.29 12.28 1.66
C PHE A 35 4.83 11.16 0.76
N LEU A 36 4.23 10.97 -0.42
CA LEU A 36 4.66 9.94 -1.38
C LEU A 36 6.03 10.22 -2.00
N ASN A 37 6.45 11.49 -2.06
CA ASN A 37 7.76 11.91 -2.55
C ASN A 37 8.85 11.93 -1.46
N LEU A 38 8.56 11.56 -0.21
CA LEU A 38 9.56 11.51 0.84
C LEU A 38 10.62 10.44 0.52
N GLU A 39 11.88 10.84 0.52
CA GLU A 39 13.01 9.91 0.29
C GLU A 39 13.11 8.81 1.36
N SER A 40 12.58 9.08 2.55
CA SER A 40 12.46 8.09 3.63
C SER A 40 11.36 7.06 3.39
N LEU A 41 10.39 7.34 2.52
CA LEU A 41 9.29 6.45 2.20
C LEU A 41 9.70 5.49 1.08
N LYS A 42 10.60 4.55 1.39
CA LYS A 42 10.95 3.47 0.47
C LYS A 42 9.86 2.40 0.52
N ILE A 43 9.14 2.23 -0.59
CA ILE A 43 8.07 1.22 -0.70
C ILE A 43 8.64 -0.18 -0.44
N GLU A 44 9.89 -0.44 -0.87
CA GLU A 44 10.65 -1.68 -0.66
C GLU A 44 10.85 -2.04 0.81
N THR A 45 10.93 -1.06 1.71
CA THR A 45 11.04 -1.31 3.15
C THR A 45 9.68 -1.31 3.85
N LEU A 46 8.67 -0.68 3.24
CA LEU A 46 7.36 -0.52 3.86
C LEU A 46 6.44 -1.73 3.66
N TRP A 47 6.49 -2.37 2.49
CA TRP A 47 5.49 -3.37 2.11
C TRP A 47 5.48 -4.60 3.03
N PHE A 48 6.65 -5.06 3.47
CA PHE A 48 6.74 -6.29 4.27
C PHE A 48 6.19 -6.10 5.70
N PRO A 49 6.59 -5.07 6.47
CA PRO A 49 5.95 -4.75 7.74
C PRO A 49 4.45 -4.49 7.62
N LEU A 50 4.01 -3.86 6.52
CA LEU A 50 2.60 -3.59 6.29
C LEU A 50 1.79 -4.89 6.11
N ILE A 51 2.32 -5.85 5.35
CA ILE A 51 1.71 -7.18 5.21
C ILE A 51 1.67 -7.86 6.58
N GLU A 52 2.75 -7.83 7.34
CA GLU A 52 2.80 -8.45 8.67
C GLU A 52 1.70 -7.91 9.61
N ILE A 53 1.51 -6.58 9.63
CA ILE A 53 0.45 -5.94 10.43
C ILE A 53 -0.93 -6.37 9.96
N ILE A 54 -1.20 -6.33 8.65
CA ILE A 54 -2.49 -6.73 8.08
C ILE A 54 -2.78 -8.20 8.40
N LEU A 55 -1.77 -9.06 8.35
CA LEU A 55 -1.91 -10.48 8.68
C LEU A 55 -2.25 -10.68 10.17
N LYS A 56 -1.60 -9.93 11.07
CA LYS A 56 -1.90 -9.96 12.51
C LYS A 56 -3.30 -9.44 12.84
N GLU A 57 -3.77 -8.41 12.13
CA GLU A 57 -5.11 -7.86 12.35
C GLU A 57 -6.21 -8.79 11.82
N LYS A 58 -5.98 -9.45 10.68
CA LYS A 58 -7.00 -10.27 10.02
C LYS A 58 -7.04 -11.73 10.45
N PHE A 59 -5.92 -12.28 10.91
CA PHE A 59 -5.81 -13.69 11.24
C PHE A 59 -5.36 -13.88 12.69
N LYS A 60 -6.09 -14.72 13.42
CA LYS A 60 -5.67 -15.15 14.75
C LYS A 60 -4.49 -16.14 14.61
N PRO A 61 -3.50 -16.10 15.52
CA PRO A 61 -2.29 -16.94 15.44
C PRO A 61 -2.53 -18.42 15.75
N GLU A 62 -3.78 -18.87 15.87
CA GLU A 62 -4.14 -20.23 16.25
C GLU A 62 -3.72 -21.28 15.20
N HIS A 63 -3.57 -20.88 13.94
CA HIS A 63 -3.24 -21.79 12.84
C HIS A 63 -2.10 -21.23 11.97
N PRO A 64 -1.20 -22.09 11.46
CA PRO A 64 -0.12 -21.66 10.59
C PRO A 64 -0.68 -21.10 9.28
N LEU A 65 -0.40 -19.83 9.00
CA LEU A 65 -0.84 -19.16 7.78
C LEU A 65 0.13 -19.47 6.63
N LYS A 66 -0.39 -20.03 5.53
CA LYS A 66 0.36 -20.24 4.29
C LYS A 66 0.11 -19.06 3.35
N LEU A 67 1.12 -18.21 3.17
CA LEU A 67 1.08 -17.07 2.25
C LEU A 67 1.74 -17.46 0.91
N ALA A 68 0.95 -17.54 -0.16
CA ALA A 68 1.47 -17.72 -1.51
C ALA A 68 1.69 -16.35 -2.18
N ILE A 69 2.94 -16.03 -2.50
CA ILE A 69 3.30 -14.79 -3.20
C ILE A 69 3.59 -15.14 -4.65
N ASP A 70 2.67 -14.76 -5.54
CA ASP A 70 2.85 -14.95 -6.99
C ASP A 70 3.71 -13.83 -7.59
N ARG A 71 4.85 -14.22 -8.17
CA ARG A 71 5.85 -13.31 -8.76
C ARG A 71 5.61 -13.04 -10.25
N THR A 72 4.63 -13.68 -10.89
CA THR A 72 4.50 -13.70 -12.36
C THR A 72 4.19 -12.35 -13.02
N GLN A 73 3.77 -11.33 -12.26
CA GLN A 73 3.49 -9.98 -12.80
C GLN A 73 4.50 -8.89 -12.37
N TRP A 74 5.53 -9.25 -11.61
CA TRP A 74 6.42 -8.32 -10.94
C TRP A 74 7.80 -8.38 -11.61
N ARG A 75 7.92 -7.68 -12.75
CA ARG A 75 9.18 -7.52 -13.52
C ARG A 75 10.19 -6.67 -12.74
N ASP A 76 10.40 -5.42 -13.13
CA ASP A 76 11.37 -4.52 -12.49
C ASP A 76 10.84 -3.82 -11.22
N ARG A 77 9.55 -4.03 -10.87
CA ARG A 77 8.92 -3.52 -9.64
C ARG A 77 9.03 -4.53 -8.49
N ASN A 78 10.17 -5.20 -8.37
CA ASN A 78 10.39 -6.21 -7.34
C ASN A 78 10.71 -5.54 -5.99
N LEU A 79 9.71 -5.55 -5.09
CA LEU A 79 9.85 -5.08 -3.71
C LEU A 79 10.75 -5.96 -2.83
N SER A 80 11.11 -7.16 -3.30
CA SER A 80 11.97 -8.12 -2.59
C SER A 80 13.45 -8.03 -2.93
N ARG A 81 13.89 -7.01 -3.67
CA ARG A 81 15.31 -6.79 -3.98
C ARG A 81 16.01 -6.05 -2.82
N ALA A 82 15.97 -6.66 -1.63
CA ALA A 82 16.84 -6.29 -0.52
C ALA A 82 17.84 -7.45 -0.33
N CYS A 83 18.99 -7.33 -0.99
CA CYS A 83 20.24 -7.95 -0.57
C CYS A 83 21.17 -6.84 -0.11
#